data_AF-A0A9P1KGY9-F1
#
_entry.id   AF-A0A9P1KGY9-F1
#
_cell.length_a   1.000
_cell.length_b   1.000
_cell.length_c   1.000
_cell.angle_alpha   90.00
_cell.angle_beta   90.00
_cell.angle_gamma   90.00
#
_symmetry.space_group_name_H-M   'P 1'
#
loop_
_entity.id
_entity.type
_entity.pdbx_description
1 polymer ?
#
loop_
_entity_poly.entity_id
_entity_poly.type
_entity_poly.pdbx_seq_one_letter_code
_entity_poly.pdbx_strand_id
1 'polypeptide(L)'
;MNRLKWQLSKIFNRRQLSKLVRALAQLLRELIEIVLILVAVFLLISAILYIEDTLQANTEWGKFFINALEKSRILGTFESISIVTALVIYVRQGKKKSHYEAWQVIDSAQGIKISHARIKALEELSKDGVSLKGLSLPMADLEQVTLVDTDFKEANLKTAKLQEANLKGSTFELTQLQGANLWKANLQECFFLLTQLQKVNLNAANLENAELQGVNLLEANLQQANLQGAYILGNLQGANFQEANLKGANLQGAYLQDANFKRANLRGVNLKDANLTGVNFEEANLQSANLQNAQGLTPQQIRVAKNWEQARYSKTFILSLGLPQDSSLVNPEELT
;
A
#
# COMPACT_ATOMS: atom_id res chain seq x y z
N MET A 1 32.61 25.14 -33.73
CA MET A 1 32.41 25.04 -35.19
C MET A 1 33.48 25.75 -36.04
N ASN A 2 34.01 26.93 -35.64
CA ASN A 2 34.96 27.69 -36.47
C ASN A 2 36.43 27.19 -36.44
N ARG A 3 36.91 26.61 -35.32
CA ARG A 3 38.27 26.00 -35.27
C ARG A 3 38.43 24.73 -36.12
N LEU A 4 37.40 23.87 -36.15
CA LEU A 4 37.39 22.66 -36.98
C LEU A 4 37.37 22.99 -38.49
N LYS A 5 36.58 24.00 -38.88
CA LYS A 5 36.53 24.48 -40.27
C LYS A 5 37.88 24.99 -40.78
N TRP A 6 38.67 25.63 -39.93
CA TRP A 6 40.00 26.17 -40.27
C TRP A 6 41.07 25.07 -40.40
N GLN A 7 41.05 24.06 -39.53
CA GLN A 7 42.02 22.95 -39.62
C GLN A 7 41.74 22.02 -40.82
N LEU A 8 40.46 21.78 -41.16
CA LEU A 8 40.10 20.94 -42.30
C LEU A 8 40.39 21.60 -43.66
N SER A 9 40.37 22.94 -43.75
CA SER A 9 40.66 23.67 -45.00
C SER A 9 42.14 23.65 -45.41
N LYS A 10 43.04 23.24 -44.51
CA LYS A 10 44.49 23.09 -44.81
C LYS A 10 44.84 21.73 -45.43
N ILE A 11 43.96 20.73 -45.31
CA ILE A 11 44.24 19.34 -45.66
C ILE A 11 43.38 18.85 -46.85
N PHE A 12 42.19 19.44 -47.07
CA PHE A 12 41.28 19.04 -48.14
C PHE A 12 40.85 20.22 -49.04
N ASN A 13 40.87 20.04 -50.36
CA ASN A 13 40.37 21.03 -51.32
C ASN A 13 38.84 21.22 -51.14
N ARG A 14 38.32 22.44 -51.36
CA ARG A 14 36.89 22.82 -51.17
C ARG A 14 35.90 21.82 -51.76
N ARG A 15 36.23 21.21 -52.91
CA ARG A 15 35.40 20.16 -53.54
C ARG A 15 35.31 18.89 -52.68
N GLN A 16 36.43 18.40 -52.15
CA GLN A 16 36.46 17.23 -51.26
C GLN A 16 35.72 17.52 -49.95
N LEU A 17 35.94 18.71 -49.36
CA LEU A 17 35.23 19.13 -48.15
C LEU A 17 33.70 19.15 -48.35
N SER A 18 33.22 19.64 -49.50
CA SER A 18 31.77 19.68 -49.79
C SER A 18 31.16 18.29 -50.01
N LYS A 19 31.93 17.32 -50.53
CA LYS A 19 31.49 15.93 -50.65
C LYS A 19 31.41 15.26 -49.29
N LEU A 20 32.39 15.52 -48.43
CA LEU A 20 32.48 14.95 -47.08
C LEU A 20 31.37 15.49 -46.16
N VAL A 21 31.05 16.78 -46.25
CA VAL A 21 29.91 17.37 -45.53
C VAL A 21 28.57 16.79 -45.99
N ARG A 22 28.39 16.56 -47.30
CA ARG A 22 27.17 15.93 -47.83
C ARG A 22 27.04 14.47 -47.38
N ALA A 23 28.14 13.72 -47.43
CA ALA A 23 28.17 12.34 -46.94
C ALA A 23 27.85 12.25 -45.44
N LEU A 24 28.44 13.13 -44.62
CA LEU A 24 28.14 13.19 -43.18
C LEU A 24 26.70 13.58 -42.89
N ALA A 25 26.12 14.53 -43.63
CA ALA A 25 24.72 14.92 -43.47
C ALA A 25 23.76 13.77 -43.84
N GLN A 26 24.12 12.99 -44.86
CA GLN A 26 23.35 11.83 -45.28
C GLN A 26 23.41 10.71 -44.23
N LEU A 27 24.60 10.38 -43.72
CA LEU A 27 24.77 9.42 -42.62
C LEU A 27 24.02 9.85 -41.36
N LEU A 28 24.01 11.15 -41.03
CA LEU A 28 23.27 11.67 -39.88
C LEU A 28 21.76 11.51 -40.06
N ARG A 29 21.24 11.72 -41.27
CA ARG A 29 19.82 11.51 -41.58
C ARG A 29 19.44 10.03 -41.46
N GLU A 30 20.25 9.12 -42.02
CA GLU A 30 20.04 7.68 -41.90
C GLU A 30 20.08 7.22 -40.43
N LEU A 31 20.98 7.77 -39.62
CA LEU A 31 21.06 7.48 -38.18
C LEU A 31 19.79 7.92 -37.44
N ILE A 32 19.27 9.12 -37.74
CA ILE A 32 18.03 9.63 -37.13
C ILE A 32 16.84 8.74 -37.52
N GLU A 33 16.76 8.32 -38.78
CA GLU A 33 15.71 7.40 -39.23
C GLU A 33 15.80 6.04 -38.51
N ILE A 34 17.00 5.49 -38.35
CA ILE A 34 17.21 4.25 -37.58
C ILE A 34 16.77 4.42 -36.12
N VAL A 35 17.11 5.53 -35.47
CA VAL A 35 16.69 5.80 -34.09
C VAL A 35 15.17 5.92 -33.98
N LEU A 36 14.52 6.61 -34.92
CA LEU A 36 13.06 6.72 -34.95
C LEU A 36 12.39 5.35 -35.19
N ILE A 37 12.96 4.52 -36.06
CA ILE A 37 12.50 3.13 -36.27
C ILE A 37 12.66 2.32 -34.99
N LEU A 38 13.80 2.41 -34.30
CA LEU A 38 14.03 1.69 -33.04
C LEU A 38 13.07 2.13 -31.94
N VAL A 39 12.77 3.43 -31.83
CA VAL A 39 11.76 3.95 -30.88
C VAL A 39 10.37 3.45 -31.26
N ALA A 40 10.01 3.46 -32.54
CA ALA A 40 8.72 2.93 -33.01
C ALA A 40 8.60 1.42 -32.75
N VAL A 41 9.65 0.64 -33.01
CA VAL A 41 9.72 -0.80 -32.72
C VAL A 41 9.64 -1.05 -31.22
N PHE A 42 10.32 -0.26 -30.40
CA PHE A 42 10.22 -0.36 -28.93
C PHE A 42 8.80 -0.09 -28.43
N LEU A 43 8.14 0.95 -28.95
CA LEU A 43 6.75 1.26 -28.63
C LEU A 43 5.79 0.16 -29.13
N LEU A 44 6.08 -0.43 -30.29
CA LEU A 44 5.29 -1.51 -30.88
C LEU A 44 5.47 -2.82 -30.11
N ILE A 45 6.68 -3.16 -29.69
CA ILE A 45 6.96 -4.30 -28.78
C ILE A 45 6.30 -4.06 -27.42
N SER A 46 6.40 -2.85 -26.87
CA SER A 46 5.74 -2.49 -25.61
C SER A 46 4.22 -2.61 -25.73
N ALA A 47 3.65 -2.21 -26.87
CA ALA A 47 2.23 -2.37 -27.16
C ALA A 47 1.85 -3.85 -27.34
N ILE A 48 2.66 -4.67 -28.01
CA ILE A 48 2.43 -6.11 -28.19
C ILE A 48 2.50 -6.85 -26.85
N LEU A 49 3.51 -6.57 -26.02
CA LEU A 49 3.63 -7.15 -24.68
C LEU A 49 2.47 -6.73 -23.76
N TYR A 50 2.00 -5.49 -23.90
CA TYR A 50 0.78 -5.01 -23.21
C TYR A 50 -0.50 -5.67 -23.75
N ILE A 51 -0.52 -5.99 -25.05
CA ILE A 51 -1.61 -6.67 -25.77
C ILE A 51 -1.71 -8.14 -25.38
N GLU A 52 -0.60 -8.85 -25.25
CA GLU A 52 -0.60 -10.29 -24.94
C GLU A 52 -1.28 -10.57 -23.59
N ASP A 53 -1.18 -9.62 -22.67
CA ASP A 53 -1.84 -9.64 -21.35
C ASP A 53 -3.35 -9.25 -21.41
N THR A 54 -3.79 -8.56 -22.48
CA THR A 54 -5.18 -8.08 -22.65
C THR A 54 -6.01 -8.84 -23.70
N LEU A 55 -5.39 -9.55 -24.64
CA LEU A 55 -6.06 -10.14 -25.82
C LEU A 55 -6.31 -11.67 -25.74
N GLN A 56 -6.41 -12.24 -24.55
CA GLN A 56 -7.11 -13.53 -24.40
C GLN A 56 -8.62 -13.42 -24.75
N ALA A 57 -9.16 -12.21 -24.98
CA ALA A 57 -10.53 -11.98 -25.42
C ALA A 57 -10.64 -11.88 -26.96
N ASN A 58 -11.16 -12.95 -27.56
CA ASN A 58 -11.43 -13.21 -28.98
C ASN A 58 -12.43 -12.21 -29.61
N THR A 59 -12.03 -10.96 -29.84
CA THR A 59 -12.90 -9.89 -30.40
C THR A 59 -12.58 -9.60 -31.88
N GLU A 60 -13.61 -9.32 -32.69
CA GLU A 60 -13.52 -8.96 -34.13
C GLU A 60 -12.54 -7.82 -34.39
N TRP A 61 -12.48 -6.85 -33.49
CA TRP A 61 -11.56 -5.71 -33.57
C TRP A 61 -10.10 -6.10 -33.27
N GLY A 62 -9.84 -7.02 -32.34
CA GLY A 62 -8.51 -7.56 -32.11
C GLY A 62 -7.93 -8.19 -33.38
N LYS A 63 -8.75 -8.96 -34.11
CA LYS A 63 -8.38 -9.52 -35.42
C LYS A 63 -8.14 -8.44 -36.48
N PHE A 64 -8.95 -7.38 -36.50
CA PHE A 64 -8.74 -6.24 -37.41
C PHE A 64 -7.39 -5.56 -37.17
N PHE A 65 -7.02 -5.29 -35.92
CA PHE A 65 -5.75 -4.62 -35.58
C PHE A 65 -4.54 -5.52 -35.85
N ILE A 66 -4.62 -6.82 -35.53
CA ILE A 66 -3.57 -7.79 -35.89
C ILE A 66 -3.36 -7.82 -37.41
N ASN A 67 -4.45 -7.90 -38.20
CA ASN A 67 -4.39 -7.89 -39.66
C ASN A 67 -3.86 -6.55 -40.22
N ALA A 68 -4.25 -5.42 -39.61
CA ALA A 68 -3.75 -4.11 -39.99
C ALA A 68 -2.24 -3.96 -39.71
N LEU A 69 -1.74 -4.50 -38.59
CA LEU A 69 -0.31 -4.54 -38.24
C LEU A 69 0.48 -5.50 -39.14
N GLU A 70 -0.08 -6.65 -39.49
CA GLU A 70 0.52 -7.57 -40.46
C GLU A 70 0.67 -6.93 -41.84
N LYS A 71 -0.33 -6.14 -42.27
CA LYS A 71 -0.28 -5.36 -43.51
C LYS A 71 0.58 -4.10 -43.41
N SER A 72 0.83 -3.57 -42.21
CA SER A 72 1.62 -2.35 -42.02
C SER A 72 3.13 -2.56 -42.17
N ARG A 73 3.62 -3.81 -42.32
CA ARG A 73 4.99 -4.09 -42.80
C ARG A 73 5.30 -3.43 -44.16
N ILE A 74 4.28 -2.93 -44.87
CA ILE A 74 4.34 -2.27 -46.18
C ILE A 74 4.06 -0.75 -46.08
N LEU A 75 3.63 -0.24 -44.92
CA LEU A 75 3.20 1.15 -44.70
C LEU A 75 4.21 1.92 -43.84
N GLY A 76 4.32 3.24 -44.04
CA GLY A 76 5.36 4.06 -43.42
C GLY A 76 5.24 4.18 -41.89
N THR A 77 6.29 4.72 -41.25
CA THR A 77 6.36 4.87 -39.77
C THR A 77 5.18 5.67 -39.17
N PHE A 78 4.65 6.65 -39.89
CA PHE A 78 3.53 7.49 -39.43
C PHE A 78 2.19 6.75 -39.35
N GLU A 79 1.89 5.86 -40.30
CA GLU A 79 0.62 5.12 -40.34
C GLU A 79 0.57 4.06 -39.22
N SER A 80 1.71 3.46 -38.91
CA SER A 80 1.85 2.54 -37.77
C SER A 80 1.60 3.24 -36.42
N ILE A 81 2.08 4.48 -36.25
CA ILE A 81 1.83 5.29 -35.05
C ILE A 81 0.34 5.63 -34.91
N SER A 82 -0.34 5.98 -36.00
CA SER A 82 -1.78 6.28 -35.97
C SER A 82 -2.63 5.07 -35.58
N ILE A 83 -2.30 3.87 -36.06
CA ILE A 83 -3.01 2.63 -35.69
C ILE A 83 -2.82 2.30 -34.21
N VAL A 84 -1.58 2.38 -33.71
CA VAL A 84 -1.29 2.18 -32.28
C VAL A 84 -1.99 3.23 -31.42
N THR A 85 -1.99 4.49 -31.85
CA THR A 85 -2.69 5.58 -31.13
C THR A 85 -4.20 5.34 -31.11
N ALA A 86 -4.80 4.96 -32.23
CA ALA A 86 -6.23 4.64 -32.33
C ALA A 86 -6.60 3.43 -31.46
N LEU A 87 -5.74 2.40 -31.41
CA LEU A 87 -5.92 1.23 -30.56
C LEU A 87 -5.82 1.61 -29.07
N VAL A 88 -4.83 2.41 -28.69
CA VAL A 88 -4.68 2.93 -27.32
C VAL A 88 -5.93 3.74 -26.93
N ILE A 89 -6.43 4.61 -27.82
CA ILE A 89 -7.67 5.36 -27.59
C ILE A 89 -8.87 4.41 -27.44
N TYR A 90 -8.99 3.39 -28.30
CA TYR A 90 -10.08 2.42 -28.26
C TYR A 90 -10.09 1.61 -26.96
N VAL A 91 -8.94 1.04 -26.57
CA VAL A 91 -8.78 0.31 -25.30
C VAL A 91 -9.09 1.23 -24.12
N ARG A 92 -8.62 2.48 -24.16
CA ARG A 92 -8.92 3.48 -23.12
C ARG A 92 -10.41 3.82 -23.06
N GLN A 93 -11.11 3.91 -24.19
CA GLN A 93 -12.56 4.12 -24.22
C GLN A 93 -13.33 2.89 -23.71
N GLY A 94 -12.87 1.67 -24.05
CA GLY A 94 -13.41 0.42 -23.53
C GLY A 94 -13.34 0.33 -22.01
N LYS A 95 -12.15 0.61 -21.43
CA LYS A 95 -11.97 0.65 -19.97
C LYS A 95 -12.89 1.68 -19.29
N LYS A 96 -12.98 2.90 -19.83
CA LYS A 96 -13.89 3.93 -19.31
C LYS A 96 -15.35 3.46 -19.28
N LYS A 97 -15.79 2.75 -20.33
CA LYS A 97 -17.14 2.19 -20.38
C LYS A 97 -17.31 1.08 -19.32
N SER A 98 -16.35 0.18 -19.19
CA SER A 98 -16.33 -0.87 -18.15
C SER A 98 -16.44 -0.28 -16.74
N HIS A 99 -15.63 0.75 -16.44
CA HIS A 99 -15.66 1.43 -15.14
C HIS A 99 -17.01 2.07 -14.86
N TYR A 100 -17.62 2.69 -15.87
CA TYR A 100 -18.95 3.28 -15.73
C TYR A 100 -20.01 2.22 -15.42
N GLU A 101 -20.00 1.09 -16.14
CA GLU A 101 -20.91 -0.03 -15.89
C GLU A 101 -20.69 -0.63 -14.49
N ALA A 102 -19.43 -0.77 -14.05
CA ALA A 102 -19.08 -1.22 -12.71
C ALA A 102 -19.65 -0.28 -11.62
N TRP A 103 -19.51 1.04 -11.78
CA TRP A 103 -20.11 2.02 -10.87
C TRP A 103 -21.65 1.94 -10.86
N GLN A 104 -22.29 1.76 -12.01
CA GLN A 104 -23.75 1.55 -12.05
C GLN A 104 -24.19 0.31 -11.27
N VAL A 105 -23.43 -0.79 -11.34
CA VAL A 105 -23.69 -2.01 -10.56
C VAL A 105 -23.54 -1.74 -9.05
N ILE A 106 -22.53 -0.97 -8.66
CA ILE A 106 -22.29 -0.60 -7.26
C ILE A 106 -23.44 0.29 -6.73
N ASP A 107 -23.80 1.32 -7.48
CA ASP A 107 -24.83 2.30 -7.08
C ASP A 107 -26.24 1.69 -7.06
N SER A 108 -26.55 0.80 -8.02
CA SER A 108 -27.83 0.08 -8.02
C SER A 108 -27.98 -0.91 -6.85
N ALA A 109 -26.86 -1.32 -6.23
CA ALA A 109 -26.84 -2.18 -5.05
C ALA A 109 -26.81 -1.41 -3.72
N GLN A 110 -27.03 -0.09 -3.73
CA GLN A 110 -27.18 0.73 -2.51
C GLN A 110 -28.27 0.17 -1.60
N GLY A 111 -27.96 0.02 -0.31
CA GLY A 111 -28.88 -0.56 0.69
C GLY A 111 -29.02 -2.09 0.63
N ILE A 112 -28.51 -2.75 -0.42
CA ILE A 112 -28.49 -4.21 -0.50
C ILE A 112 -27.28 -4.73 0.29
N LYS A 113 -27.52 -5.56 1.30
CA LYS A 113 -26.43 -6.12 2.12
C LYS A 113 -25.54 -7.04 1.30
N ILE A 114 -26.09 -8.04 0.60
CA ILE A 114 -25.30 -9.05 -0.14
C ILE A 114 -25.46 -8.82 -1.65
N SER A 115 -24.35 -8.63 -2.37
CA SER A 115 -24.36 -8.51 -3.84
C SER A 115 -23.04 -8.97 -4.44
N HIS A 116 -23.05 -10.14 -5.08
CA HIS A 116 -21.89 -10.70 -5.78
C HIS A 116 -21.48 -9.84 -6.99
N ALA A 117 -22.46 -9.23 -7.68
CA ALA A 117 -22.19 -8.36 -8.81
C ALA A 117 -21.42 -7.11 -8.36
N ARG A 118 -21.79 -6.54 -7.21
CA ARG A 118 -21.06 -5.41 -6.60
C ARG A 118 -19.63 -5.81 -6.21
N ILE A 119 -19.43 -6.98 -5.61
CA ILE A 119 -18.09 -7.48 -5.26
C ILE A 119 -17.21 -7.54 -6.52
N LYS A 120 -17.69 -8.19 -7.59
CA LYS A 120 -16.94 -8.27 -8.86
C LYS A 120 -16.63 -6.90 -9.46
N ALA A 121 -17.61 -5.98 -9.43
CA ALA A 121 -17.42 -4.62 -9.91
C ALA A 121 -16.35 -3.87 -9.11
N LEU A 122 -16.34 -4.01 -7.77
CA LEU A 122 -15.31 -3.42 -6.91
C LEU A 122 -13.92 -4.01 -7.20
N GLU A 123 -13.82 -5.33 -7.36
CA GLU A 123 -12.56 -6.02 -7.68
C GLU A 123 -12.02 -5.62 -9.05
N GLU A 124 -12.90 -5.44 -10.05
CA GLU A 124 -12.50 -4.95 -11.38
C GLU A 124 -11.96 -3.52 -11.31
N LEU A 125 -12.66 -2.63 -10.59
CA LEU A 125 -12.21 -1.25 -10.37
C LEU A 125 -10.87 -1.20 -9.64
N SER A 126 -10.72 -2.00 -8.57
CA SER A 126 -9.47 -2.12 -7.80
C SER A 126 -8.32 -2.62 -8.66
N LYS A 127 -8.54 -3.68 -9.45
CA LYS A 127 -7.53 -4.23 -10.38
C LYS A 127 -7.05 -3.21 -11.41
N ASP A 128 -7.94 -2.32 -11.85
CA ASP A 128 -7.60 -1.24 -12.78
C ASP A 128 -7.04 0.02 -12.10
N GLY A 129 -6.84 0.01 -10.78
CA GLY A 129 -6.30 1.14 -10.01
C GLY A 129 -7.27 2.32 -9.91
N VAL A 130 -8.57 2.07 -10.07
CA VAL A 130 -9.60 3.09 -9.93
C VAL A 130 -9.80 3.40 -8.46
N SER A 131 -9.64 4.66 -8.07
CA SER A 131 -9.91 5.13 -6.71
C SER A 131 -11.37 4.88 -6.33
N LEU A 132 -11.58 4.33 -5.14
CA LEU A 132 -12.88 4.15 -4.50
C LEU A 132 -13.16 5.28 -3.48
N LYS A 133 -12.58 6.45 -3.72
CA LYS A 133 -12.77 7.63 -2.90
C LYS A 133 -14.27 7.95 -2.74
N GLY A 134 -14.70 8.15 -1.50
CA GLY A 134 -16.08 8.52 -1.16
C GLY A 134 -17.10 7.38 -1.33
N LEU A 135 -16.65 6.15 -1.62
CA LEU A 135 -17.51 4.98 -1.71
C LEU A 135 -18.35 4.83 -0.44
N SER A 136 -19.67 4.74 -0.56
CA SER A 136 -20.56 4.56 0.58
C SER A 136 -21.29 3.23 0.49
N LEU A 137 -20.84 2.28 1.31
CA LEU A 137 -21.37 0.92 1.43
C LEU A 137 -21.51 0.50 2.91
N PRO A 138 -22.27 1.25 3.74
CA PRO A 138 -22.48 0.85 5.12
C PRO A 138 -23.22 -0.49 5.17
N MET A 139 -22.87 -1.34 6.13
CA MET A 139 -23.49 -2.66 6.36
C MET A 139 -23.36 -3.66 5.19
N ALA A 140 -22.58 -3.33 4.15
CA ALA A 140 -22.42 -4.20 3.00
C ALA A 140 -21.68 -5.48 3.38
N ASP A 141 -22.09 -6.57 2.77
CA ASP A 141 -21.42 -7.86 2.79
C ASP A 141 -20.39 -7.89 1.67
N LEU A 142 -19.13 -7.82 2.08
CA LEU A 142 -17.92 -7.80 1.26
C LEU A 142 -16.92 -8.85 1.79
N GLU A 143 -17.43 -9.95 2.36
CA GLU A 143 -16.62 -11.06 2.84
C GLU A 143 -15.73 -11.59 1.69
N GLN A 144 -14.44 -11.81 1.99
CA GLN A 144 -13.42 -12.31 1.06
C GLN A 144 -13.11 -11.43 -0.17
N VAL A 145 -13.62 -10.19 -0.22
CA VAL A 145 -13.34 -9.28 -1.35
C VAL A 145 -11.83 -9.01 -1.49
N THR A 146 -11.33 -8.93 -2.72
CA THR A 146 -9.93 -8.54 -3.00
C THR A 146 -9.84 -7.11 -3.52
N LEU A 147 -9.42 -6.18 -2.66
CA LEU A 147 -9.24 -4.76 -2.97
C LEU A 147 -7.85 -4.30 -2.54
N VAL A 148 -6.82 -4.82 -3.21
CA VAL A 148 -5.40 -4.54 -2.97
C VAL A 148 -5.02 -3.18 -3.55
N ASP A 149 -4.09 -2.47 -2.91
CA ASP A 149 -3.56 -1.16 -3.35
C ASP A 149 -4.66 -0.14 -3.72
N THR A 150 -5.78 -0.19 -2.99
CA THR A 150 -7.00 0.54 -3.31
C THR A 150 -7.16 1.77 -2.44
N ASP A 151 -7.58 2.88 -3.06
CA ASP A 151 -7.85 4.13 -2.36
C ASP A 151 -9.29 4.19 -1.84
N PHE A 152 -9.45 4.13 -0.51
CA PHE A 152 -10.71 4.27 0.23
C PHE A 152 -10.86 5.63 0.93
N LYS A 153 -10.15 6.66 0.45
CA LYS A 153 -10.25 8.00 1.04
C LYS A 153 -11.71 8.44 1.16
N GLU A 154 -12.09 8.97 2.32
CA GLU A 154 -13.44 9.48 2.62
C GLU A 154 -14.57 8.43 2.46
N ALA A 155 -14.26 7.14 2.31
CA ALA A 155 -15.27 6.10 2.15
C ALA A 155 -16.05 5.85 3.46
N ASN A 156 -17.29 5.37 3.31
CA ASN A 156 -18.17 4.96 4.40
C ASN A 156 -18.42 3.44 4.34
N LEU A 157 -17.76 2.71 5.22
CA LEU A 157 -17.82 1.26 5.39
C LEU A 157 -18.25 0.89 6.82
N LYS A 158 -19.02 1.76 7.48
CA LYS A 158 -19.56 1.51 8.82
C LYS A 158 -20.26 0.16 8.88
N THR A 159 -19.92 -0.66 9.86
CA THR A 159 -20.52 -1.99 10.10
C THR A 159 -20.49 -2.94 8.89
N ALA A 160 -19.67 -2.62 7.87
CA ALA A 160 -19.48 -3.51 6.73
C ALA A 160 -18.80 -4.81 7.19
N LYS A 161 -19.11 -5.89 6.48
CA LYS A 161 -18.51 -7.20 6.66
C LYS A 161 -17.38 -7.35 5.65
N LEU A 162 -16.15 -7.42 6.13
CA LEU A 162 -14.90 -7.50 5.39
C LEU A 162 -14.06 -8.67 5.92
N GLN A 163 -14.72 -9.72 6.44
CA GLN A 163 -14.04 -10.89 6.96
C GLN A 163 -13.22 -11.53 5.85
N GLU A 164 -11.97 -11.89 6.17
CA GLU A 164 -11.04 -12.51 5.22
C GLU A 164 -10.80 -11.69 3.94
N ALA A 165 -11.18 -10.40 3.92
CA ALA A 165 -10.93 -9.52 2.79
C ALA A 165 -9.43 -9.29 2.60
N ASN A 166 -8.98 -9.20 1.35
CA ASN A 166 -7.61 -8.83 1.02
C ASN A 166 -7.54 -7.36 0.65
N LEU A 167 -7.02 -6.55 1.58
CA LEU A 167 -6.94 -5.09 1.51
C LEU A 167 -5.49 -4.60 1.53
N LYS A 168 -4.51 -5.49 1.29
CA LYS A 168 -3.08 -5.18 1.35
C LYS A 168 -2.73 -3.88 0.62
N GLY A 169 -1.91 -3.03 1.23
CA GLY A 169 -1.41 -1.79 0.61
C GLY A 169 -2.45 -0.68 0.42
N SER A 170 -3.72 -0.94 0.75
CA SER A 170 -4.80 0.03 0.57
C SER A 170 -4.71 1.21 1.53
N THR A 171 -5.26 2.35 1.09
CA THR A 171 -5.24 3.61 1.84
C THR A 171 -6.61 3.96 2.39
N PHE A 172 -6.68 4.23 3.69
CA PHE A 172 -7.86 4.63 4.43
C PHE A 172 -7.61 6.01 5.05
N GLU A 173 -7.82 7.07 4.27
CA GLU A 173 -7.73 8.44 4.78
C GLU A 173 -9.14 8.97 5.06
N LEU A 174 -9.42 9.43 6.28
CA LEU A 174 -10.74 9.94 6.69
C LEU A 174 -11.88 8.92 6.48
N THR A 175 -11.56 7.63 6.41
CA THR A 175 -12.54 6.56 6.19
C THR A 175 -13.33 6.25 7.46
N GLN A 176 -14.59 5.86 7.30
CA GLN A 176 -15.48 5.44 8.39
C GLN A 176 -15.62 3.92 8.39
N LEU A 177 -15.04 3.25 9.40
CA LEU A 177 -15.04 1.79 9.58
C LEU A 177 -15.60 1.38 10.96
N GLN A 178 -16.38 2.26 11.61
CA GLN A 178 -16.91 1.98 12.94
C GLN A 178 -17.76 0.71 12.95
N GLY A 179 -17.43 -0.20 13.86
CA GLY A 179 -18.11 -1.50 14.01
C GLY A 179 -17.96 -2.44 12.81
N ALA A 180 -17.11 -2.14 11.82
CA ALA A 180 -16.86 -3.04 10.70
C ALA A 180 -16.21 -4.36 11.17
N ASN A 181 -16.47 -5.44 10.44
CA ASN A 181 -15.91 -6.75 10.74
C ASN A 181 -14.79 -7.09 9.77
N LEU A 182 -13.55 -6.96 10.21
CA LEU A 182 -12.30 -7.24 9.49
C LEU A 182 -11.62 -8.51 10.06
N TRP A 183 -12.39 -9.44 10.62
CA TRP A 183 -11.86 -10.71 11.14
C TRP A 183 -11.04 -11.42 10.06
N LYS A 184 -9.77 -11.76 10.38
CA LYS A 184 -8.81 -12.38 9.45
C LYS A 184 -8.53 -11.60 8.15
N ALA A 185 -8.90 -10.33 8.07
CA ALA A 185 -8.58 -9.52 6.89
C ALA A 185 -7.06 -9.35 6.74
N ASN A 186 -6.59 -9.29 5.50
CA ASN A 186 -5.22 -8.91 5.17
C ASN A 186 -5.14 -7.40 4.99
N LEU A 187 -4.45 -6.72 5.91
CA LEU A 187 -4.23 -5.28 6.00
C LEU A 187 -2.73 -4.95 6.04
N GLN A 188 -1.89 -5.85 5.53
CA GLN A 188 -0.44 -5.63 5.48
C GLN A 188 -0.14 -4.35 4.70
N GLU A 189 0.83 -3.57 5.18
CA GLU A 189 1.32 -2.37 4.50
C GLU A 189 0.22 -1.31 4.23
N CYS A 190 -0.95 -1.41 4.86
CA CYS A 190 -2.01 -0.43 4.72
C CYS A 190 -1.66 0.89 5.40
N PHE A 191 -2.19 1.97 4.85
CA PHE A 191 -2.07 3.31 5.43
C PHE A 191 -3.43 3.81 5.92
N PHE A 192 -3.54 4.08 7.23
CA PHE A 192 -4.71 4.66 7.87
C PHE A 192 -4.36 6.04 8.41
N LEU A 193 -5.05 7.07 7.93
CA LEU A 193 -4.89 8.44 8.41
C LEU A 193 -6.24 9.00 8.85
N LEU A 194 -6.35 9.40 10.12
CA LEU A 194 -7.58 9.96 10.70
C LEU A 194 -8.82 9.06 10.51
N THR A 195 -8.60 7.74 10.39
CA THR A 195 -9.66 6.75 10.18
C THR A 195 -10.40 6.46 11.49
N GLN A 196 -11.72 6.32 11.38
CA GLN A 196 -12.60 6.00 12.48
C GLN A 196 -12.81 4.47 12.57
N LEU A 197 -12.18 3.82 13.54
CA LEU A 197 -12.13 2.36 13.76
C LEU A 197 -12.77 1.94 15.09
N GLN A 198 -13.65 2.76 15.67
CA GLN A 198 -14.27 2.46 16.96
C GLN A 198 -15.02 1.13 16.89
N LYS A 199 -14.80 0.26 17.88
CA LYS A 199 -15.46 -1.05 17.99
C LYS A 199 -15.27 -1.96 16.76
N VAL A 200 -14.27 -1.70 15.94
CA VAL A 200 -13.94 -2.56 14.79
C VAL A 200 -13.51 -3.94 15.28
N ASN A 201 -13.89 -4.99 14.55
CA ASN A 201 -13.38 -6.34 14.80
C ASN A 201 -12.21 -6.64 13.87
N LEU A 202 -10.98 -6.59 14.39
CA LEU A 202 -9.72 -6.93 13.73
C LEU A 202 -9.14 -8.25 14.27
N ASN A 203 -9.97 -9.10 14.88
CA ASN A 203 -9.51 -10.37 15.43
C ASN A 203 -8.81 -11.20 14.35
N ALA A 204 -7.60 -11.69 14.65
CA ALA A 204 -6.74 -12.45 13.75
C ALA A 204 -6.41 -11.77 12.41
N ALA A 205 -6.63 -10.45 12.29
CA ALA A 205 -6.27 -9.69 11.10
C ALA A 205 -4.75 -9.52 10.99
N ASN A 206 -4.25 -9.39 9.77
CA ASN A 206 -2.84 -9.15 9.50
C ASN A 206 -2.59 -7.68 9.18
N LEU A 207 -2.07 -6.91 10.13
CA LEU A 207 -1.67 -5.50 10.02
C LEU A 207 -0.14 -5.33 10.04
N GLU A 208 0.62 -6.34 9.59
CA GLU A 208 2.09 -6.24 9.56
C GLU A 208 2.53 -5.03 8.73
N ASN A 209 3.44 -4.24 9.31
CA ASN A 209 3.96 -2.99 8.74
C ASN A 209 2.88 -1.98 8.33
N ALA A 210 1.67 -2.06 8.89
CA ALA A 210 0.64 -1.06 8.65
C ALA A 210 0.95 0.25 9.40
N GLU A 211 0.54 1.38 8.82
CA GLU A 211 0.67 2.70 9.41
C GLU A 211 -0.71 3.22 9.84
N LEU A 212 -0.90 3.47 11.12
CA LEU A 212 -2.14 3.93 11.72
C LEU A 212 -1.91 5.26 12.44
N GLN A 213 -2.14 6.38 11.74
CA GLN A 213 -1.87 7.73 12.24
C GLN A 213 -3.16 8.51 12.53
N GLY A 214 -3.28 9.03 13.75
CA GLY A 214 -4.47 9.78 14.19
C GLY A 214 -5.76 8.95 14.20
N VAL A 215 -5.65 7.63 14.31
CA VAL A 215 -6.81 6.72 14.26
C VAL A 215 -7.59 6.73 15.58
N ASN A 216 -8.86 6.31 15.51
CA ASN A 216 -9.67 6.04 16.70
C ASN A 216 -10.07 4.56 16.76
N LEU A 217 -9.36 3.79 17.59
CA LEU A 217 -9.53 2.36 17.87
C LEU A 217 -10.21 2.11 19.24
N LEU A 218 -10.99 3.07 19.75
CA LEU A 218 -11.73 2.92 21.00
C LEU A 218 -12.53 1.61 21.01
N GLU A 219 -12.29 0.77 22.03
CA GLU A 219 -12.93 -0.54 22.22
C GLU A 219 -12.78 -1.51 21.02
N ALA A 220 -11.76 -1.34 20.18
CA ALA A 220 -11.50 -2.23 19.06
C ALA A 220 -11.04 -3.62 19.53
N ASN A 221 -11.44 -4.66 18.80
CA ASN A 221 -11.01 -6.03 19.06
C ASN A 221 -9.85 -6.42 18.13
N LEU A 222 -8.62 -6.44 18.63
CA LEU A 222 -7.40 -6.86 17.93
C LEU A 222 -6.83 -8.17 18.50
N GLN A 223 -7.68 -9.03 19.07
CA GLN A 223 -7.25 -10.34 19.56
C GLN A 223 -6.52 -11.12 18.47
N GLN A 224 -5.39 -11.76 18.80
CA GLN A 224 -4.61 -12.59 17.87
C GLN A 224 -4.14 -11.87 16.59
N ALA A 225 -4.28 -10.54 16.49
CA ALA A 225 -3.88 -9.79 15.30
C ALA A 225 -2.34 -9.77 15.16
N ASN A 226 -1.87 -9.77 13.92
CA ASN A 226 -0.45 -9.56 13.63
C ASN A 226 -0.21 -8.07 13.35
N LEU A 227 0.48 -7.38 14.25
CA LEU A 227 0.83 -5.96 14.19
C LEU A 227 2.36 -5.79 14.19
N GLN A 228 3.11 -6.81 13.77
CA GLN A 228 4.57 -6.76 13.72
C GLN A 228 5.02 -5.56 12.88
N GLY A 229 5.91 -4.73 13.44
CA GLY A 229 6.44 -3.54 12.78
C GLY A 229 5.43 -2.41 12.53
N ALA A 230 4.17 -2.53 12.99
CA ALA A 230 3.15 -1.50 12.75
C ALA A 230 3.49 -0.19 13.47
N TYR A 231 3.13 0.94 12.85
CA TYR A 231 3.18 2.28 13.47
C TYR A 231 1.77 2.69 13.89
N ILE A 232 1.54 3.01 15.16
CA ILE A 232 0.21 3.29 15.69
C ILE A 232 0.26 4.52 16.60
N LEU A 233 -0.40 5.59 16.15
CA LEU A 233 -0.61 6.81 16.92
C LEU A 233 -2.10 7.13 16.89
N GLY A 234 -2.75 7.16 18.05
CA GLY A 234 -4.19 7.43 18.12
C GLY A 234 -4.82 7.12 19.47
N ASN A 235 -6.14 7.07 19.48
CA ASN A 235 -6.91 6.62 20.63
C ASN A 235 -7.15 5.11 20.56
N LEU A 236 -6.61 4.36 21.52
CA LEU A 236 -6.75 2.90 21.66
C LEU A 236 -7.32 2.52 23.03
N GLN A 237 -8.03 3.44 23.69
CA GLN A 237 -8.63 3.19 24.98
C GLN A 237 -9.56 1.96 24.93
N GLY A 238 -9.40 1.04 25.89
CA GLY A 238 -10.17 -0.21 25.98
C GLY A 238 -9.95 -1.20 24.82
N ALA A 239 -8.98 -0.96 23.94
CA ALA A 239 -8.70 -1.88 22.84
C ALA A 239 -8.17 -3.23 23.37
N ASN A 240 -8.61 -4.33 22.74
CA ASN A 240 -8.23 -5.68 23.14
C ASN A 240 -7.16 -6.26 22.21
N PHE A 241 -5.92 -6.35 22.69
CA PHE A 241 -4.76 -6.95 22.02
C PHE A 241 -4.39 -8.33 22.58
N GLN A 242 -5.32 -9.03 23.25
CA GLN A 242 -5.00 -10.33 23.83
C GLN A 242 -4.43 -11.28 22.76
N GLU A 243 -3.30 -11.92 23.06
CA GLU A 243 -2.58 -12.84 22.16
C GLU A 243 -2.09 -12.22 20.84
N ALA A 244 -2.13 -10.90 20.69
CA ALA A 244 -1.66 -10.22 19.48
C ALA A 244 -0.12 -10.21 19.38
N ASN A 245 0.40 -10.17 18.15
CA ASN A 245 1.82 -10.01 17.88
C ASN A 245 2.16 -8.55 17.57
N LEU A 246 2.76 -7.82 18.52
CA LEU A 246 3.20 -6.43 18.36
C LEU A 246 4.74 -6.31 18.34
N LYS A 247 5.44 -7.37 17.93
CA LYS A 247 6.91 -7.37 17.90
C LYS A 247 7.44 -6.19 17.08
N GLY A 248 8.26 -5.34 17.71
CA GLY A 248 8.86 -4.18 17.08
C GLY A 248 7.89 -3.07 16.66
N ALA A 249 6.62 -3.13 17.06
CA ALA A 249 5.64 -2.09 16.74
C ALA A 249 5.99 -0.77 17.46
N ASN A 250 5.58 0.36 16.87
CA ASN A 250 5.74 1.68 17.45
C ASN A 250 4.39 2.26 17.87
N LEU A 251 4.17 2.35 19.18
CA LEU A 251 3.00 2.96 19.83
C LEU A 251 3.39 4.19 20.67
N GLN A 252 4.46 4.89 20.27
CA GLN A 252 4.93 6.08 20.99
C GLN A 252 3.82 7.14 21.08
N GLY A 253 3.55 7.62 22.29
CA GLY A 253 2.54 8.65 22.54
C GLY A 253 1.08 8.21 22.36
N ALA A 254 0.82 6.92 22.17
CA ALA A 254 -0.54 6.40 22.02
C ALA A 254 -1.36 6.47 23.33
N TYR A 255 -2.68 6.60 23.21
CA TYR A 255 -3.62 6.56 24.33
C TYR A 255 -4.15 5.14 24.51
N LEU A 256 -3.64 4.41 25.51
CA LEU A 256 -3.89 2.97 25.71
C LEU A 256 -4.62 2.69 27.03
N GLN A 257 -5.33 3.66 27.58
CA GLN A 257 -6.03 3.50 28.86
C GLN A 257 -6.93 2.27 28.82
N ASP A 258 -6.86 1.42 29.85
CA ASP A 258 -7.64 0.18 29.97
C ASP A 258 -7.46 -0.83 28.82
N ALA A 259 -6.42 -0.68 27.98
CA ALA A 259 -6.13 -1.64 26.91
C ALA A 259 -5.68 -3.00 27.49
N ASN A 260 -6.05 -4.08 26.80
CA ASN A 260 -5.73 -5.44 27.23
C ASN A 260 -4.62 -6.05 26.35
N PHE A 261 -3.41 -6.19 26.88
CA PHE A 261 -2.28 -6.87 26.23
C PHE A 261 -2.02 -8.27 26.79
N LYS A 262 -3.01 -8.90 27.44
CA LYS A 262 -2.84 -10.24 28.02
C LYS A 262 -2.25 -11.22 27.00
N ARG A 263 -1.13 -11.87 27.34
CA ARG A 263 -0.41 -12.82 26.47
C ARG A 263 0.11 -12.26 25.13
N ALA A 264 0.09 -10.94 24.93
CA ALA A 264 0.60 -10.33 23.71
C ALA A 264 2.14 -10.45 23.61
N ASN A 265 2.64 -10.56 22.39
CA ASN A 265 4.07 -10.44 22.12
C ASN A 265 4.44 -8.97 21.93
N LEU A 266 5.02 -8.35 22.96
CA LEU A 266 5.45 -6.95 22.96
C LEU A 266 6.97 -6.80 22.83
N ARG A 267 7.67 -7.83 22.33
CA ARG A 267 9.13 -7.79 22.21
C ARG A 267 9.58 -6.61 21.35
N GLY A 268 10.41 -5.73 21.90
CA GLY A 268 10.94 -4.56 21.20
C GLY A 268 9.91 -3.49 20.88
N VAL A 269 8.70 -3.53 21.46
CA VAL A 269 7.68 -2.51 21.22
C VAL A 269 8.13 -1.15 21.76
N ASN A 270 7.81 -0.06 21.05
CA ASN A 270 8.03 1.29 21.55
C ASN A 270 6.73 1.87 22.14
N LEU A 271 6.64 1.92 23.47
CA LEU A 271 5.53 2.51 24.24
C LEU A 271 5.96 3.82 24.94
N LYS A 272 7.03 4.46 24.45
CA LYS A 272 7.55 5.70 25.02
C LYS A 272 6.45 6.77 25.04
N ASP A 273 6.37 7.54 26.11
CA ASP A 273 5.42 8.65 26.28
C ASP A 273 3.92 8.23 26.17
N ALA A 274 3.59 6.93 26.09
CA ALA A 274 2.21 6.45 25.97
C ALA A 274 1.45 6.54 27.30
N ASN A 275 0.11 6.64 27.26
CA ASN A 275 -0.72 6.56 28.46
C ASN A 275 -1.16 5.10 28.69
N LEU A 276 -0.63 4.48 29.74
CA LEU A 276 -0.83 3.07 30.09
C LEU A 276 -1.67 2.87 31.36
N THR A 277 -2.45 3.89 31.75
CA THR A 277 -3.34 3.81 32.91
C THR A 277 -4.29 2.62 32.77
N GLY A 278 -4.31 1.70 33.75
CA GLY A 278 -5.23 0.55 33.73
C GLY A 278 -4.90 -0.56 32.73
N VAL A 279 -3.79 -0.46 32.00
CA VAL A 279 -3.39 -1.49 31.02
C VAL A 279 -3.13 -2.84 31.69
N ASN A 280 -3.64 -3.92 31.09
CA ASN A 280 -3.35 -5.29 31.48
C ASN A 280 -2.18 -5.88 30.68
N PHE A 281 -1.05 -6.18 31.34
CA PHE A 281 0.10 -6.88 30.76
C PHE A 281 0.24 -8.34 31.22
N GLU A 282 -0.79 -8.96 31.79
CA GLU A 282 -0.73 -10.34 32.28
C GLU A 282 -0.16 -11.30 31.23
N GLU A 283 0.93 -11.99 31.55
CA GLU A 283 1.66 -12.92 30.68
C GLU A 283 2.21 -12.31 29.36
N ALA A 284 2.15 -11.00 29.16
CA ALA A 284 2.68 -10.32 27.96
C ALA A 284 4.21 -10.36 27.94
N ASN A 285 4.84 -10.50 26.78
CA ASN A 285 6.30 -10.53 26.68
C ASN A 285 6.88 -9.13 26.45
N LEU A 286 7.48 -8.54 27.49
CA LEU A 286 8.06 -7.18 27.46
C LEU A 286 9.56 -7.13 27.13
N GLN A 287 10.15 -8.23 26.66
CA GLN A 287 11.58 -8.27 26.32
C GLN A 287 11.97 -7.09 25.40
N SER A 288 12.93 -6.26 25.83
CA SER A 288 13.42 -5.10 25.07
C SER A 288 12.36 -4.03 24.75
N ALA A 289 11.18 -4.06 25.37
CA ALA A 289 10.17 -3.02 25.21
C ALA A 289 10.68 -1.68 25.75
N ASN A 290 10.29 -0.57 25.13
CA ASN A 290 10.61 0.77 25.60
C ASN A 290 9.39 1.42 26.26
N LEU A 291 9.39 1.51 27.59
CA LEU A 291 8.33 2.14 28.41
C LEU A 291 8.80 3.45 29.06
N GLN A 292 9.83 4.09 28.51
CA GLN A 292 10.31 5.37 29.02
C GLN A 292 9.22 6.43 28.95
N ASN A 293 9.03 7.17 30.05
CA ASN A 293 8.05 8.24 30.22
C ASN A 293 6.59 7.82 30.00
N ALA A 294 6.29 6.52 30.01
CA ALA A 294 4.92 6.07 29.98
C ALA A 294 4.15 6.57 31.21
N GLN A 295 2.93 7.04 31.00
CA GLN A 295 2.07 7.62 32.04
C GLN A 295 1.17 6.54 32.64
N GLY A 296 0.81 6.68 33.92
CA GLY A 296 -0.14 5.80 34.60
C GLY A 296 0.36 4.38 34.86
N LEU A 297 1.65 4.12 34.64
CA LEU A 297 2.26 2.81 34.85
C LEU A 297 2.48 2.55 36.35
N THR A 298 2.15 1.34 36.81
CA THR A 298 2.39 0.89 38.19
C THR A 298 3.29 -0.35 38.23
N PRO A 299 4.06 -0.57 39.31
CA PRO A 299 4.84 -1.81 39.48
C PRO A 299 4.00 -3.09 39.36
N GLN A 300 2.74 -3.05 39.82
CA GLN A 300 1.81 -4.17 39.78
C GLN A 300 1.45 -4.57 38.34
N GLN A 301 1.19 -3.58 37.46
CA GLN A 301 0.92 -3.84 36.04
C GLN A 301 2.10 -4.50 35.33
N ILE A 302 3.33 -4.19 35.74
CA ILE A 302 4.55 -4.70 35.10
C ILE A 302 4.93 -6.10 35.60
N ARG A 303 4.81 -6.36 36.90
CA ARG A 303 5.25 -7.63 37.51
C ARG A 303 4.47 -8.88 37.07
N VAL A 304 3.30 -8.69 36.44
CA VAL A 304 2.49 -9.78 35.87
C VAL A 304 2.92 -10.15 34.44
N ALA A 305 3.80 -9.36 33.82
CA ALA A 305 4.33 -9.62 32.50
C ALA A 305 5.53 -10.57 32.54
N LYS A 306 5.91 -11.11 31.38
CA LYS A 306 7.12 -11.91 31.17
C LYS A 306 8.27 -11.00 30.72
N ASN A 307 9.49 -11.31 31.14
CA ASN A 307 10.72 -10.60 30.76
C ASN A 307 10.66 -9.09 31.01
N TRP A 308 9.92 -8.67 32.04
CA TRP A 308 9.71 -7.25 32.31
C TRP A 308 10.98 -6.55 32.81
N GLU A 309 11.91 -7.28 33.41
CA GLU A 309 13.22 -6.79 33.84
C GLU A 309 14.10 -6.39 32.65
N GLN A 310 13.83 -6.94 31.47
CA GLN A 310 14.57 -6.67 30.22
C GLN A 310 13.99 -5.50 29.41
N ALA A 311 12.98 -4.81 29.95
CA ALA A 311 12.40 -3.63 29.34
C ALA A 311 13.10 -2.35 29.81
N ARG A 312 12.97 -1.28 29.03
CA ARG A 312 13.56 0.02 29.32
C ARG A 312 12.54 0.92 29.99
N TYR A 313 12.90 1.47 31.14
CA TYR A 313 12.04 2.35 31.94
C TYR A 313 12.71 3.71 32.18
N SER A 314 11.94 4.69 32.66
CA SER A 314 12.50 5.95 33.18
C SER A 314 13.22 5.73 34.51
N LYS A 315 14.28 6.53 34.77
CA LYS A 315 15.11 6.41 35.98
C LYS A 315 14.31 6.37 37.29
N THR A 316 13.25 7.18 37.38
CA THR A 316 12.37 7.24 38.56
C THR A 316 11.54 5.97 38.74
N PHE A 317 11.13 5.33 37.65
CA PHE A 317 10.34 4.10 37.69
C PHE A 317 11.20 2.86 37.94
N ILE A 318 12.46 2.85 37.47
CA ILE A 318 13.43 1.80 37.83
C ILE A 318 13.55 1.65 39.35
N LEU A 319 13.55 2.78 40.09
CA LEU A 319 13.57 2.78 41.55
C LEU A 319 12.31 2.15 42.16
N SER A 320 11.11 2.42 41.62
CA SER A 320 9.87 1.83 42.14
C SER A 320 9.76 0.33 41.86
N LEU A 321 10.48 -0.17 40.85
CA LEU A 321 10.60 -1.59 40.55
C LEU A 321 11.64 -2.31 41.43
N GLY A 322 12.57 -1.58 42.05
CA GLY A 322 13.71 -2.15 42.79
C GLY A 322 14.84 -2.65 41.89
N LEU A 323 14.93 -2.14 40.66
CA LEU A 323 15.99 -2.49 39.70
C LEU A 323 17.24 -1.59 39.90
N PRO A 324 18.45 -2.07 39.57
CA PRO A 324 19.67 -1.28 39.67
C PRO A 324 19.66 -0.12 38.65
N GLN A 325 20.19 1.06 39.04
CA GLN A 325 20.20 2.28 38.21
C GLN A 325 20.91 2.10 36.85
N ASP A 326 21.90 1.20 36.78
CA ASP A 326 22.64 0.87 35.55
C ASP A 326 21.92 -0.13 34.62
N SER A 327 20.74 -0.62 35.00
CA SER A 327 19.96 -1.57 34.18
C SER A 327 19.49 -1.00 32.83
N SER A 328 19.75 0.30 32.56
CA SER A 328 19.55 0.90 31.23
C SER A 328 20.39 0.27 30.12
N LEU A 329 21.32 -0.63 30.46
CA LEU A 329 22.25 -1.31 29.55
C LEU A 329 22.25 -2.84 29.67
N VAL A 330 21.15 -3.51 30.03
CA VAL A 330 21.13 -4.99 29.88
C VAL A 330 21.21 -5.30 28.38
N ASN A 331 22.43 -5.58 27.93
CA ASN A 331 22.74 -6.02 26.59
C ASN A 331 22.03 -7.37 26.38
N PRO A 332 21.17 -7.54 25.36
CA PRO A 332 20.45 -8.79 25.13
C PRO A 332 21.35 -10.01 24.94
N GLU A 333 22.66 -9.81 24.75
CA GLU A 333 23.67 -10.85 24.54
C GLU A 333 24.33 -11.39 25.82
N GLU A 334 24.11 -10.78 27.00
CA GLU A 334 24.75 -11.22 28.25
C GLU A 334 23.94 -12.24 29.08
N LEU A 335 22.84 -12.77 28.52
CA LEU A 335 22.09 -13.87 29.12
C LEU A 335 21.98 -15.01 28.10
N THR A 336 23.06 -15.80 28.01
CA THR A 336 23.05 -17.14 27.39
C THR A 336 22.99 -18.21 28.47
#